data_AF-A0A365T9E7-F1
#
_entry.id   AF-A0A365T9E7-F1
#
_cell.length_a   1.000
_cell.length_b   1.000
_cell.length_c   1.000
_cell.angle_alpha   90.00
_cell.angle_beta   90.00
_cell.angle_gamma   90.00
#
_symmetry.space_group_name_H-M   'P 1'
#
loop_
_entity.id
_entity.type
_entity.pdbx_description
1 polymer ?
#
loop_
_entity_poly.entity_id
_entity_poly.type
_entity_poly.pdbx_seq_one_letter_code
_entity_poly.pdbx_strand_id
1 'polypeptide(L)' 'MSPETNSFDPDPERVELLRDVADDVRGESSESKQVAALLYRVSDLYDPEEETSPRDIYLNVREIVRTKEE' A
#
# COMPACT_ATOMS: atom_id res chain seq x y z
N MET A 1 -9.12 26.69 2.77
CA MET A 1 -8.42 25.40 2.55
C MET A 1 -9.51 24.35 2.46
N SER A 2 -9.95 24.01 1.25
CA SER A 2 -10.87 22.88 1.09
C SER A 2 -10.12 21.61 1.51
N PRO A 3 -10.70 20.70 2.31
CA PRO A 3 -10.11 19.39 2.44
C PRO A 3 -10.18 18.78 1.05
N GLU A 4 -9.04 18.57 0.41
CA GLU A 4 -8.98 17.75 -0.78
C GLU A 4 -9.57 16.40 -0.36
N THR A 5 -10.80 16.14 -0.78
CA THR A 5 -11.48 14.89 -0.51
C THR A 5 -10.54 13.80 -1.03
N ASN A 6 -10.00 13.00 -0.13
CA ASN A 6 -9.08 11.90 -0.41
C ASN A 6 -9.88 10.76 -1.08
N SER A 7 -10.50 11.05 -2.24
CA SER A 7 -11.27 10.11 -3.04
C SER A 7 -10.28 9.27 -3.81
N PHE A 8 -10.09 8.03 -3.38
CA PHE A 8 -9.39 7.04 -4.18
C PHE A 8 -10.40 6.50 -5.17
N ASP A 9 -10.59 7.25 -6.27
CA ASP A 9 -11.44 6.78 -7.34
C ASP A 9 -10.79 5.53 -7.97
N PRO A 10 -11.59 4.54 -8.41
CA PRO A 10 -11.07 3.35 -9.05
C PRO A 10 -10.13 3.68 -10.21
N ASP A 11 -8.90 3.17 -10.17
CA ASP A 11 -7.83 3.48 -11.12
C ASP A 11 -7.01 2.21 -11.39
N PRO A 12 -7.45 1.36 -12.35
CA PRO A 12 -6.80 0.07 -12.61
C PRO A 12 -5.36 0.23 -13.14
N GLU A 13 -5.05 1.31 -13.86
CA GLU A 13 -3.68 1.59 -14.33
C GLU A 13 -2.75 1.87 -13.15
N ARG A 14 -3.24 2.61 -12.15
CA ARG A 14 -2.48 2.85 -10.91
C ARG A 14 -2.34 1.59 -10.06
N VAL A 15 -3.36 0.73 -10.01
CA VAL A 15 -3.27 -0.59 -9.36
C VAL A 15 -2.15 -1.41 -9.99
N GLU A 16 -2.18 -1.58 -11.31
CA GLU A 16 -1.19 -2.35 -12.07
C GLU A 16 0.22 -1.79 -11.85
N LEU A 17 0.40 -0.48 -12.00
CA LEU A 17 1.70 0.17 -11.79
C LEU A 17 2.26 -0.06 -10.37
N LEU A 18 1.41 0.06 -9.34
CA LEU A 18 1.85 -0.14 -7.96
C LEU A 18 2.24 -1.60 -7.69
N ARG A 19 1.52 -2.55 -8.28
CA ARG A 19 1.81 -3.99 -8.15
C ARG A 19 3.07 -4.37 -8.92
N ASP A 20 3.27 -3.83 -10.12
CA ASP A 20 4.51 -4.03 -10.90
C ASP A 20 5.75 -3.52 -10.14
N VAL A 21 5.67 -2.31 -9.57
CA VAL A 21 6.76 -1.76 -8.76
C VAL A 21 6.95 -2.57 -7.47
N ALA A 22 5.87 -3.06 -6.86
CA ALA A 22 5.96 -3.94 -5.69
C ALA A 22 6.74 -5.22 -6.01
N ASP A 23 6.49 -5.82 -7.16
CA ASP A 23 7.19 -7.03 -7.62
C ASP A 23 8.65 -6.77 -7.96
N ASP A 24 8.97 -5.65 -8.61
CA ASP A 24 10.36 -5.27 -8.93
C ASP A 24 11.20 -5.02 -7.67
N VAL A 25 10.61 -4.38 -6.65
CA VAL A 25 11.28 -4.10 -5.38
C VAL A 25 11.38 -5.35 -4.48
N ARG A 26 10.62 -6.42 -4.75
CA ARG A 26 10.53 -7.61 -3.89
C ARG A 26 11.79 -8.49 -3.96
N GLY A 27 12.82 -8.09 -3.24
CA GLY A 27 14.03 -8.88 -3.01
C GLY A 27 13.91 -9.89 -1.84
N GLU A 28 15.03 -10.54 -1.51
CA GLU A 28 15.11 -11.57 -0.48
C GLU A 28 15.11 -11.03 0.97
N SER A 29 15.44 -9.75 1.18
CA SER A 29 15.52 -9.18 2.52
C SER A 29 14.14 -8.98 3.15
N SER A 30 14.12 -8.89 4.48
CA SER A 30 12.88 -8.62 5.21
C SER A 30 12.30 -7.25 4.86
N GLU A 31 13.19 -6.28 4.60
CA GLU A 31 12.90 -4.91 4.27
C GLU A 31 12.29 -4.79 2.87
N SER A 32 12.87 -5.46 1.88
CA SER A 32 12.35 -5.44 0.51
C SER A 32 10.96 -6.07 0.43
N LYS A 33 10.75 -7.18 1.15
CA LYS A 33 9.44 -7.84 1.26
C LYS A 33 8.38 -6.95 1.89
N GLN A 34 8.76 -6.14 2.88
CA GLN A 34 7.83 -5.21 3.52
C GLN A 34 7.49 -4.00 2.67
N VAL A 35 8.46 -3.45 1.93
CA VAL A 35 8.19 -2.37 0.97
C VAL A 35 7.24 -2.85 -0.12
N ALA A 36 7.47 -4.05 -0.67
CA ALA A 36 6.56 -4.67 -1.62
C ALA A 36 5.15 -4.83 -1.03
N ALA A 37 5.02 -5.39 0.19
CA ALA A 37 3.73 -5.56 0.85
C ALA A 37 2.97 -4.24 1.08
N LEU A 38 3.68 -3.16 1.40
CA LEU A 38 3.09 -1.82 1.51
C LEU A 38 2.54 -1.33 0.17
N LEU A 39 3.31 -1.46 -0.92
CA LEU A 39 2.88 -1.04 -2.25
C LEU A 39 1.62 -1.80 -2.70
N TYR A 40 1.57 -3.10 -2.45
CA TYR A 40 0.36 -3.91 -2.66
C TYR A 40 -0.83 -3.34 -1.89
N ARG A 41 -0.67 -3.06 -0.58
CA ARG A 41 -1.77 -2.53 0.23
C ARG A 41 -2.23 -1.15 -0.21
N VAL A 42 -1.33 -0.31 -0.72
CA VAL A 42 -1.67 0.99 -1.30
C VAL A 42 -2.39 0.82 -2.64
N SER A 43 -2.05 -0.21 -3.43
CA SER A 43 -2.75 -0.51 -4.68
C SER A 43 -4.23 -0.81 -4.45
N ASP A 44 -4.56 -1.51 -3.35
CA ASP A 44 -5.93 -1.85 -2.97
C ASP A 44 -6.83 -0.60 -2.82
N LEU A 45 -6.28 0.60 -2.56
CA LEU A 45 -7.08 1.83 -2.47
C LEU A 45 -7.76 2.21 -3.79
N TYR A 46 -7.14 1.82 -4.90
CA TYR A 46 -7.58 2.16 -6.24
C TYR A 46 -8.29 0.98 -6.92
N ASP A 47 -8.36 -0.18 -6.25
CA ASP A 47 -9.00 -1.39 -6.74
C ASP A 47 -10.47 -1.40 -6.31
N PRO A 48 -11.44 -1.30 -7.24
CA PRO A 48 -12.86 -1.27 -6.88
C PRO A 48 -13.37 -2.58 -6.28
N GLU A 49 -12.62 -3.68 -6.41
CA GLU A 49 -12.97 -4.97 -5.82
C GLU A 49 -12.46 -5.13 -4.39
N GLU A 50 -11.57 -4.24 -3.94
CA GLU A 50 -10.96 -4.29 -2.60
C GLU A 50 -11.63 -3.28 -1.65
N GLU A 51 -12.03 -3.75 -0.48
CA GLU A 51 -12.50 -2.88 0.60
C GLU A 51 -11.33 -2.49 1.50
N THR A 52 -10.62 -1.42 1.14
CA THR A 52 -9.51 -0.89 1.95
C THR A 52 -9.69 0.60 2.24
N SER A 53 -9.08 1.08 3.33
CA SER A 53 -8.99 2.51 3.62
C SER A 53 -7.55 2.94 3.94
N PRO A 54 -7.23 4.24 3.77
CA PRO A 54 -5.93 4.78 4.16
C PRO A 54 -5.59 4.52 5.63
N ARG A 55 -6.62 4.47 6.49
CA ARG A 55 -6.46 4.17 7.91
C ARG A 55 -6.02 2.73 8.13
N ASP A 56 -6.56 1.78 7.37
CA ASP A 56 -6.21 0.36 7.48
C ASP A 56 -4.78 0.09 7.01
N ILE A 57 -4.34 0.80 5.96
CA ILE A 57 -2.95 0.81 5.52
C ILE A 57 -2.04 1.38 6.61
N TYR A 58 -2.39 2.55 7.16
CA TYR A 58 -1.58 3.19 8.20
C TYR A 58 -1.41 2.31 9.44
N LEU A 59 -2.48 1.63 9.88
CA LEU A 59 -2.41 0.70 11.01
C LEU A 59 -1.49 -0.50 10.71
N ASN A 60 -1.60 -1.09 9.52
CA ASN A 60 -0.72 -2.18 9.08
C ASN A 60 0.75 -1.76 9.07
N VAL A 61 1.07 -0.62 8.45
CA VAL A 61 2.45 -0.09 8.40
C VAL A 61 2.99 0.17 9.79
N ARG A 62 2.19 0.80 10.67
CA ARG A 62 2.60 1.11 12.04
C ARG A 62 2.93 -0.15 12.84
N GLU A 63 2.18 -1.22 12.65
CA GLU A 63 2.47 -2.51 13.28
C GLU A 63 3.77 -3.13 12.73
N ILE A 64 3.94 -3.13 11.41
CA ILE A 64 5.17 -3.63 10.76
C ILE A 64 6.43 -2.90 11.25
N VAL A 65 6.36 -1.57 11.42
CA VAL A 65 7.49 -0.78 11.91
C VAL A 65 7.78 -1.06 13.40
N ARG A 66 6.75 -1.17 14.24
CA ARG A 66 6.93 -1.43 15.68
C ARG A 66 7.53 -2.81 15.96
N THR A 67 7.15 -3.83 15.21
CA THR A 67 7.72 -5.18 15.37
C THR A 67 9.20 -5.27 15.01
N LYS A 68 9.77 -4.28 14.29
CA LYS A 68 11.22 -4.22 14.01
C LYS A 68 12.07 -3.63 15.12
N GLU A 69 11.46 -2.98 16.11
CA GLU A 69 12.19 -2.31 17.20
C GLU A 69 12.45 -3.24 18.41
N GLU A 70 11.96 -4.49 18.38
CA GLU A 70 12.16 -5.52 19.42
C GLU A 70 13.20 -6.58 19.05
#